data_AF-A0A3P5XI39-F1
#
_entry.id   AF-A0A3P5XI39-F1
#
_cell.length_a   1.000
_cell.length_b   1.000
_cell.length_c   1.000
_cell.angle_alpha   90.00
_cell.angle_beta   90.00
_cell.angle_gamma   90.00
#
_symmetry.space_group_name_H-M   'P 1'
#
loop_
_entity.id
_entity.type
_entity.pdbx_description
1 polymer ?
#
loop_
_entity_poly.entity_id
_entity_poly.type
_entity_poly.pdbx_seq_one_letter_code
_entity_poly.pdbx_strand_id
1 'polypeptide(L)'
;MRHLFFGSFLAASLVATFAHADGQVLRCDLKAPPGASFSATPLIIVLDSDAGVAIVYDPLIASIYEEPLPAKVGRKGDRITLNWTVANLPAQASRKAKVEYIASLTPETGRISVRGWPHGYDNTPTVVYGQCRAEKPGG
;
A
#
# COMPACT_ATOMS: atom_id res chain seq x y z
N MET A 1 -55.86 18.94 44.42
CA MET A 1 -54.45 18.70 44.05
C MET A 1 -54.28 17.28 43.55
N ARG A 2 -53.78 17.10 42.33
CA ARG A 2 -52.72 16.13 41.94
C ARG A 2 -52.79 15.91 40.43
N HIS A 3 -52.00 16.71 39.70
CA HIS A 3 -51.75 16.54 38.28
C HIS A 3 -50.89 15.29 38.08
N LEU A 4 -51.35 14.33 37.26
CA LEU A 4 -50.53 13.23 36.78
C LEU A 4 -49.95 13.64 35.42
N PHE A 5 -48.71 14.12 35.43
CA PHE A 5 -47.87 14.23 34.25
C PHE A 5 -47.30 12.83 33.95
N PHE A 6 -47.81 12.16 32.91
CA PHE A 6 -47.15 10.99 32.33
C PHE A 6 -46.26 11.47 31.18
N GLY A 7 -44.97 11.64 31.48
CA GLY A 7 -43.94 11.98 30.50
C GLY A 7 -43.63 10.79 29.60
N SER A 8 -43.88 10.94 28.30
CA SER A 8 -43.46 9.98 27.29
C SER A 8 -41.97 10.18 26.99
N PHE A 9 -41.13 9.24 27.43
CA PHE A 9 -39.70 9.23 27.16
C PHE A 9 -39.48 8.59 25.78
N LEU A 10 -39.23 9.42 24.76
CA LEU A 10 -38.90 8.97 23.40
C LEU A 10 -37.44 8.48 23.41
N ALA A 11 -37.22 7.15 23.50
CA ALA A 11 -35.90 6.56 23.37
C ALA A 11 -35.53 6.48 21.88
N ALA A 12 -34.87 7.53 21.36
CA ALA A 12 -34.24 7.51 20.04
C ALA A 12 -32.92 6.73 20.13
N SER A 13 -32.95 5.46 19.74
CA SER A 13 -31.75 4.63 19.59
C SER A 13 -30.88 5.19 18.45
N LEU A 14 -29.79 5.88 18.81
CA LEU A 14 -28.72 6.20 17.86
C LEU A 14 -28.06 4.88 17.44
N VAL A 15 -28.40 4.40 16.25
CA VAL A 15 -27.59 3.39 15.55
C VAL A 15 -26.35 4.13 15.05
N ALA A 16 -25.26 4.05 15.82
CA ALA A 16 -23.95 4.50 15.37
C ALA A 16 -23.50 3.59 14.23
N THR A 17 -23.64 4.06 12.99
CA THR A 17 -22.99 3.43 11.84
C THR A 17 -21.49 3.64 12.00
N PHE A 18 -20.76 2.58 12.35
CA PHE A 18 -19.30 2.57 12.24
C PHE A 18 -18.95 2.75 10.77
N ALA A 19 -18.48 3.95 10.40
CA ALA A 19 -17.81 4.15 9.13
C ALA A 19 -16.51 3.34 9.18
N HIS A 20 -16.51 2.16 8.55
CA HIS A 20 -15.27 1.42 8.31
C HIS A 20 -14.43 2.28 7.38
N ALA A 21 -13.28 2.77 7.86
CA ALA A 21 -12.23 3.27 6.98
C ALA A 21 -11.81 2.08 6.10
N ASP A 22 -12.25 2.10 4.84
CA ASP A 22 -12.19 0.98 3.90
C ASP A 22 -10.80 0.89 3.25
N GLY A 23 -9.79 0.62 4.08
CA GLY A 23 -8.44 0.35 3.60
C GLY A 23 -8.43 -0.92 2.76
N GLN A 24 -8.13 -0.81 1.47
CA GLN A 24 -8.09 -1.95 0.56
C GLN A 24 -6.73 -2.66 0.65
N VAL A 25 -6.75 -3.96 0.95
CA VAL A 25 -5.56 -4.81 0.86
C VAL A 25 -5.46 -5.35 -0.57
N LEU A 26 -4.35 -5.07 -1.24
CA LEU A 26 -4.05 -5.53 -2.59
C LEU A 26 -2.84 -6.45 -2.55
N ARG A 27 -2.99 -7.64 -3.15
CA ARG A 27 -1.87 -8.53 -3.46
C ARG A 27 -1.51 -8.40 -4.92
N CYS A 28 -0.26 -8.03 -5.19
CA CYS A 28 0.26 -7.82 -6.54
C CYS A 28 1.30 -8.88 -6.91
N ASP A 29 1.00 -9.64 -7.96
CA ASP A 29 1.89 -10.61 -8.56
C ASP A 29 2.77 -9.90 -9.61
N LEU A 30 4.04 -9.67 -9.30
CA LEU A 30 5.00 -8.96 -10.16
C LEU A 30 5.80 -9.96 -11.01
N LYS A 31 5.91 -9.67 -12.31
CA LYS A 31 6.75 -10.43 -13.25
C LYS A 31 8.16 -9.85 -13.25
N ALA A 32 8.93 -10.18 -12.22
CA ALA A 32 10.35 -9.82 -12.15
C ALA A 32 11.16 -10.80 -13.03
N PRO A 33 11.93 -10.31 -14.04
CA PRO A 33 12.82 -11.18 -14.77
C PRO A 33 13.93 -11.72 -13.86
N PRO A 34 14.50 -12.90 -14.17
CA PRO A 34 15.66 -13.41 -13.44
C PRO A 34 16.78 -12.36 -13.41
N GLY A 35 17.25 -12.00 -12.22
CA GLY A 35 18.28 -10.97 -12.03
C GLY A 35 17.75 -9.54 -11.78
N ALA A 36 16.44 -9.31 -11.76
CA ALA A 36 15.85 -8.07 -11.23
C ALA A 36 15.98 -8.04 -9.69
N SER A 37 17.19 -7.75 -9.21
CA SER A 37 17.62 -7.87 -7.81
C SER A 37 16.92 -6.93 -6.83
N PHE A 38 16.18 -5.93 -7.33
CA PHE A 38 15.48 -4.93 -6.53
C PHE A 38 13.97 -5.02 -6.70
N SER A 39 13.40 -6.18 -6.97
CA SER A 39 11.94 -6.33 -7.04
C SER A 39 11.55 -7.71 -6.53
N ALA A 40 10.64 -7.75 -5.56
CA ALA A 40 10.16 -8.99 -4.97
C ALA A 40 8.65 -9.16 -5.21
N THR A 41 8.19 -10.41 -5.19
CA THR A 41 6.78 -10.77 -5.35
C THR A 41 6.37 -11.80 -4.28
N PRO A 42 5.13 -11.75 -3.76
CA PRO A 42 4.10 -10.73 -4.00
C PRO A 42 4.48 -9.37 -3.36
N LEU A 43 4.01 -8.29 -3.98
CA LEU A 43 3.96 -6.96 -3.37
C LEU A 43 2.57 -6.78 -2.75
N ILE A 44 2.52 -6.57 -1.44
CA ILE A 44 1.30 -6.29 -0.69
C ILE A 44 1.20 -4.78 -0.50
N ILE A 45 0.04 -4.22 -0.80
CA ILE A 45 -0.27 -2.81 -0.62
C ILE A 45 -1.53 -2.73 0.23
N VAL A 46 -1.48 -2.04 1.36
CA VAL A 46 -2.70 -1.59 2.05
C VAL A 46 -2.90 -0.14 1.67
N LEU A 47 -3.98 0.14 0.95
CA LEU A 47 -4.26 1.43 0.35
C LEU A 47 -5.47 2.06 1.05
N ASP A 48 -5.26 3.19 1.70
CA ASP A 48 -6.32 4.10 2.08
C ASP A 48 -6.24 5.33 1.17
N SER A 49 -7.00 5.28 0.07
CA SER A 49 -6.93 6.32 -0.94
C SER A 49 -7.58 7.64 -0.50
N ASP A 50 -8.44 7.59 0.51
CA ASP A 50 -9.14 8.77 1.04
C ASP A 50 -8.25 9.50 2.06
N ALA A 51 -7.53 8.75 2.90
CA ALA A 51 -6.51 9.31 3.78
C ALA A 51 -5.20 9.64 3.06
N GLY A 52 -5.02 9.23 1.80
CA GLY A 52 -3.82 9.50 1.01
C GLY A 52 -2.58 8.78 1.52
N VAL A 53 -2.78 7.67 2.22
CA VAL A 53 -1.70 6.85 2.82
C VAL A 53 -1.76 5.44 2.26
N ALA A 54 -0.59 4.84 2.11
CA ALA A 54 -0.47 3.42 1.85
C ALA A 54 0.67 2.85 2.67
N ILE A 55 0.61 1.56 2.96
CA ILE A 55 1.77 0.79 3.40
C ILE A 55 2.06 -0.31 2.38
N VAL A 56 3.34 -0.59 2.20
CA VAL A 56 3.83 -1.59 1.25
C VAL A 56 4.67 -2.64 1.96
N TYR A 57 4.55 -3.88 1.53
CA TYR A 57 5.30 -4.99 2.06
C TYR A 57 5.61 -6.01 0.97
N ASP A 58 6.82 -6.54 0.96
CA ASP A 58 7.24 -7.61 0.07
C ASP A 58 8.37 -8.41 0.76
N PRO A 59 8.80 -9.56 0.20
CA PRO A 59 9.90 -10.33 0.79
C PRO A 59 11.23 -9.58 0.97
N LEU A 60 11.50 -8.57 0.13
CA LEU A 60 12.72 -7.76 0.24
C LEU A 60 12.63 -6.82 1.44
N ILE A 61 11.50 -6.11 1.59
CA ILE A 61 11.19 -5.27 2.74
C ILE A 61 11.24 -6.11 4.03
N ALA A 62 10.60 -7.29 4.02
CA ALA A 62 10.60 -8.22 5.14
C ALA A 62 12.01 -8.56 5.61
N SER A 63 12.92 -8.86 4.67
CA SER A 63 14.31 -9.24 4.99
C SER A 63 15.17 -8.12 5.58
N ILE A 64 14.73 -6.86 5.45
CA ILE A 64 15.53 -5.67 5.84
C ILE A 64 14.93 -4.96 7.05
N TYR A 65 13.60 -4.85 7.11
CA TYR A 65 12.89 -4.03 8.09
C TYR A 65 11.99 -4.85 9.02
N GLU A 66 11.62 -6.08 8.65
CA GLU A 66 10.63 -6.92 9.36
C GLU A 66 9.20 -6.33 9.43
N GLU A 67 9.02 -5.04 9.12
CA GLU A 67 7.75 -4.31 9.11
C GLU A 67 7.41 -3.69 7.73
N PRO A 68 6.12 -3.41 7.43
CA PRO A 68 5.71 -2.67 6.25
C PRO A 68 6.23 -1.24 6.21
N LEU A 69 6.54 -0.73 5.02
CA LEU A 69 6.99 0.64 4.84
C LEU A 69 5.83 1.56 4.43
N PRO A 70 5.79 2.80 4.94
CA PRO A 70 4.84 3.78 4.44
C PRO A 70 5.18 4.18 2.99
N ALA A 71 4.13 4.33 2.18
CA ALA A 71 4.20 4.83 0.83
C ALA A 71 3.35 6.10 0.70
N LYS A 72 3.90 7.10 0.02
CA LYS A 72 3.16 8.32 -0.35
C LYS A 72 2.25 8.02 -1.52
N VAL A 73 0.96 8.29 -1.35
CA VAL A 73 -0.05 8.11 -2.39
C VAL A 73 -0.18 9.40 -3.20
N GLY A 74 -0.21 9.27 -4.52
CA GLY A 74 -0.58 10.32 -5.46
C GLY A 74 -1.58 9.81 -6.47
N ARG A 75 -2.13 10.73 -7.28
CA ARG A 75 -2.99 10.39 -8.42
C ARG A 75 -2.47 11.05 -9.68
N LYS A 76 -2.51 10.32 -10.80
CA LYS A 76 -2.18 10.82 -12.14
C LYS A 76 -3.19 10.27 -13.13
N GLY A 77 -4.21 11.08 -13.43
CA GLY A 77 -5.36 10.63 -14.22
C GLY A 77 -6.13 9.54 -13.46
N ASP A 78 -6.31 8.40 -14.13
CA ASP A 78 -6.94 7.18 -13.61
C ASP A 78 -6.03 6.33 -12.71
N ARG A 79 -4.74 6.68 -12.61
CA ARG A 79 -3.74 5.88 -11.90
C ARG A 79 -3.48 6.39 -10.50
N ILE A 80 -3.30 5.45 -9.58
CA ILE A 80 -2.76 5.70 -8.25
C ILE A 80 -1.24 5.52 -8.33
N THR A 81 -0.50 6.50 -7.87
CA THR A 81 0.95 6.42 -7.75
C THR A 81 1.35 6.19 -6.30
N LEU A 82 2.30 5.29 -6.07
CA LEU A 82 2.83 4.98 -4.74
C LEU A 82 4.32 5.21 -4.76
N ASN A 83 4.85 5.95 -3.79
CA ASN A 83 6.27 6.25 -3.70
C ASN A 83 6.80 5.81 -2.34
N TRP A 84 7.84 4.98 -2.33
CA TRP A 84 8.51 4.54 -1.11
C TRP A 84 10.02 4.37 -1.35
N THR A 85 10.75 4.13 -0.28
CA THR A 85 12.21 3.98 -0.30
C THR A 85 12.59 2.76 0.53
N VAL A 86 13.42 1.89 -0.04
CA VAL A 86 14.10 0.82 0.69
C VAL A 86 15.56 1.21 0.81
N ALA A 87 16.03 1.43 2.03
CA ALA A 87 17.43 1.65 2.36
C ALA A 87 18.02 0.36 2.95
N ASN A 88 19.32 0.38 3.28
CA ASN A 88 20.03 -0.74 3.88
C ASN A 88 20.09 -2.02 3.03
N LEU A 89 19.92 -1.91 1.71
CA LEU A 89 20.06 -3.05 0.81
C LEU A 89 21.53 -3.53 0.81
N PRO A 90 21.78 -4.83 1.00
CA PRO A 90 23.14 -5.35 0.93
C PRO A 90 23.69 -5.16 -0.49
N ALA A 91 24.78 -4.40 -0.60
CA ALA A 91 25.53 -4.22 -1.85
C ALA A 91 26.97 -4.72 -1.71
N GLN A 92 27.71 -4.75 -2.81
CA GLN A 92 29.12 -5.17 -2.79
C GLN A 92 29.97 -4.27 -1.89
N ALA A 93 31.05 -4.84 -1.34
CA ALA A 93 32.09 -4.14 -0.56
C ALA A 93 31.55 -3.32 0.64
N SER A 94 30.72 -3.94 1.49
CA SER A 94 30.24 -3.37 2.77
C SER A 94 29.43 -2.07 2.66
N ARG A 95 29.01 -1.68 1.44
CA ARG A 95 28.14 -0.53 1.22
C ARG A 95 26.67 -0.95 1.31
N LYS A 96 25.85 -0.03 1.80
CA LYS A 96 24.39 -0.15 1.81
C LYS A 96 23.84 0.61 0.62
N ALA A 97 23.01 -0.03 -0.19
CA ALA A 97 22.30 0.63 -1.26
C ALA A 97 20.95 1.18 -0.77
N LYS A 98 20.49 2.21 -1.47
CA LYS A 98 19.15 2.78 -1.35
C LYS A 98 18.46 2.65 -2.69
N VAL A 99 17.22 2.20 -2.70
CA VAL A 99 16.39 2.16 -3.90
C VAL A 99 15.13 2.97 -3.64
N GLU A 100 14.87 3.94 -4.53
CA GLU A 100 13.58 4.63 -4.58
C GLU A 100 12.65 3.88 -5.51
N TYR A 101 11.40 3.70 -5.08
CA TYR A 101 10.38 2.99 -5.84
C TYR A 101 9.24 3.91 -6.18
N ILE A 102 8.75 3.78 -7.41
CA ILE A 102 7.47 4.36 -7.83
C ILE A 102 6.64 3.25 -8.46
N ALA A 103 5.48 2.99 -7.88
CA ALA A 103 4.46 2.16 -8.48
C ALA A 103 3.35 3.00 -9.13
N SER A 104 2.75 2.46 -10.18
CA SER A 104 1.61 3.02 -10.88
C SER A 104 0.56 1.94 -11.04
N LEU A 105 -0.54 2.06 -10.30
CA LEU A 105 -1.66 1.13 -10.26
C LEU A 105 -2.84 1.73 -11.03
N THR A 106 -3.41 0.97 -11.97
CA THR A 106 -4.72 1.25 -12.56
C THR A 106 -5.78 0.45 -11.79
N PRO A 107 -6.57 1.06 -10.90
CA PRO A 107 -7.45 0.33 -9.98
C PRO A 107 -8.51 -0.51 -10.70
N GLU A 108 -9.08 0.02 -11.79
CA GLU A 108 -10.12 -0.64 -12.58
C GLU A 108 -9.68 -2.01 -13.12
N THR A 109 -8.42 -2.11 -13.57
CA THR A 109 -7.90 -3.33 -14.20
C THR A 109 -6.94 -4.10 -13.30
N GLY A 110 -6.59 -3.57 -12.12
CA GLY A 110 -5.55 -4.12 -11.26
C GLY A 110 -4.14 -4.10 -11.88
N ARG A 111 -3.93 -3.46 -13.03
CA ARG A 111 -2.60 -3.41 -13.67
C ARG A 111 -1.65 -2.56 -12.84
N ILE A 112 -0.46 -3.08 -12.56
CA ILE A 112 0.59 -2.35 -11.85
C ILE A 112 1.90 -2.37 -12.63
N SER A 113 2.62 -1.25 -12.61
CA SER A 113 4.06 -1.20 -12.87
C SER A 113 4.78 -0.70 -11.65
N VAL A 114 5.96 -1.26 -11.37
CA VAL A 114 6.85 -0.82 -10.29
C VAL A 114 8.21 -0.53 -10.90
N ARG A 115 8.72 0.67 -10.67
CA ARG A 115 10.05 1.10 -11.10
C ARG A 115 10.93 1.34 -9.89
N GLY A 116 12.11 0.74 -9.88
CA GLY A 116 13.14 0.97 -8.86
C GLY A 116 14.33 1.75 -9.41
N TRP A 117 14.79 2.75 -8.65
CA TRP A 117 16.01 3.52 -8.90
C TRP A 117 17.04 3.26 -7.78
N PRO A 118 17.98 2.33 -8.00
CA PRO A 118 19.12 2.15 -7.09
C PRO A 118 20.06 3.37 -7.16
N HIS A 119 20.18 4.08 -6.04
CA HIS A 119 21.11 5.20 -5.90
C HIS A 119 22.54 4.74 -6.12
N GLY A 120 23.25 5.41 -7.03
CA GLY A 120 24.61 5.05 -7.44
C GLY A 120 24.66 4.09 -8.64
N TYR A 121 23.51 3.65 -9.14
CA TYR A 121 23.32 2.89 -10.38
C TYR A 121 22.18 3.51 -11.22
N ASP A 122 22.08 4.84 -11.17
CA ASP A 122 20.93 5.63 -11.63
C ASP A 122 20.64 5.47 -13.14
N ASN A 123 21.59 4.94 -13.91
CA ASN A 123 21.48 4.69 -15.34
C ASN A 123 20.74 3.39 -15.71
N THR A 124 20.37 2.55 -14.73
CA THR A 124 19.76 1.23 -14.99
C THR A 124 18.45 1.00 -14.20
N PRO A 125 17.42 1.86 -14.35
CA PRO A 125 16.17 1.66 -13.63
C PRO A 125 15.49 0.36 -14.09
N THR A 126 15.17 -0.51 -13.14
CA THR A 126 14.42 -1.74 -13.44
C THR A 126 12.93 -1.46 -13.32
N VAL A 127 12.16 -1.85 -14.34
CA VAL A 127 10.70 -1.76 -14.33
C VAL A 127 10.14 -3.17 -14.40
N VAL A 128 9.29 -3.52 -13.44
CA VAL A 128 8.54 -4.77 -13.42
C VAL A 128 7.05 -4.47 -13.55
N TYR A 129 6.32 -5.39 -14.15
CA TYR A 129 4.88 -5.27 -14.37
C TYR A 129 4.15 -6.43 -13.70
N GLY A 130 2.92 -6.19 -13.27
CA GLY A 130 2.14 -7.20 -12.57
C GLY A 130 0.64 -7.01 -12.64
N GLN A 131 -0.06 -7.82 -11.85
CA GLN A 131 -1.49 -7.75 -11.63
C GLN A 131 -1.77 -7.76 -10.13
N CYS A 132 -2.62 -6.84 -9.68
CA CYS A 132 -3.09 -6.74 -8.32
C CYS A 132 -4.53 -7.26 -8.21
N ARG A 133 -4.84 -7.87 -7.08
CA ARG A 133 -6.18 -8.33 -6.71
C ARG A 133 -6.47 -7.89 -5.29
N ALA A 134 -7.72 -7.51 -5.03
CA ALA A 134 -8.16 -7.26 -3.68
C ALA A 134 -8.14 -8.57 -2.87
N GLU A 135 -7.48 -8.53 -1.72
CA GLU A 135 -7.57 -9.56 -0.70
C GLU A 135 -8.70 -9.18 0.26
N LYS A 136 -9.49 -10.15 0.69
CA LYS A 136 -10.47 -9.89 1.76
C LYS A 136 -9.69 -9.57 3.04
N PRO A 137 -10.10 -8.58 3.86
CA PRO A 137 -9.64 -8.50 5.23
C PRO A 137 -9.95 -9.84 5.88
N GLY A 138 -8.92 -10.55 6.37
CA GLY A 138 -9.10 -11.87 6.97
C GLY A 138 -10.15 -11.82 8.07
N GLY A 139 -11.12 -12.73 8.01
CA GLY A 139 -12.09 -12.96 9.09
C GLY A 139 -11.50 -13.72 10.25
#